data_AF-A0A919F8J7-F1
#
_entry.id   AF-A0A919F8J7-F1
#
_cell.length_a   1.000
_cell.length_b   1.000
_cell.length_c   1.000
_cell.angle_alpha   90.00
_cell.angle_beta   90.00
_cell.angle_gamma   90.00
#
_symmetry.space_group_name_H-M   'P 1'
#
loop_
_entity.id
_entity.type
_entity.pdbx_description
1 polymer ?
#
loop_
_entity_poly.entity_id
_entity_poly.type
_entity_poly.pdbx_seq_one_letter_code
_entity_poly.pdbx_strand_id
1 'polypeptide(L)'
;MRDVAEEDVFRASLPAAVRLLSMQCARHLPAGTLGNAEAAEALAAMIEDGCGDDLRGHLIHFAIRVGARRLADAATCLARIGRGGAARIASEQAQLVGSLQYPLTVERDEEAVATLRRLGPTYARLLAALQDAGRER
;
A
#
# COMPACT_ATOMS: atom_id res chain seq x y z
N MET A 1 21.52 18.93 -20.05
CA MET A 1 20.46 18.51 -19.12
C MET A 1 19.24 18.17 -19.96
N ARG A 2 18.76 16.92 -19.95
CA ARG A 2 17.54 16.56 -20.68
C ARG A 2 16.36 17.02 -19.83
N ASP A 3 15.49 17.84 -20.40
CA ASP A 3 14.21 18.18 -19.79
C ASP A 3 13.29 16.98 -19.98
N VAL A 4 12.93 16.31 -18.89
CA VAL A 4 12.05 15.13 -18.91
C VAL A 4 10.80 15.53 -18.14
N ALA A 5 9.65 15.48 -18.81
CA ALA A 5 8.38 15.78 -18.16
C ALA A 5 8.15 14.83 -16.97
N GLU A 6 7.64 15.35 -15.85
CA GLU A 6 7.39 14.56 -14.64
C GLU A 6 6.49 13.35 -14.92
N GLU A 7 5.53 13.50 -15.82
CA GLU A 7 4.63 12.44 -16.25
C GLU A 7 5.37 11.27 -16.91
N ASP A 8 6.47 11.52 -17.60
CA ASP A 8 7.28 10.48 -18.24
C ASP A 8 8.11 9.71 -17.21
N VAL A 9 8.59 10.40 -16.16
CA VAL A 9 9.25 9.76 -15.02
C VAL A 9 8.27 8.82 -14.30
N PHE A 10 7.04 9.27 -14.03
CA PHE A 10 6.03 8.42 -13.39
C PHE A 10 5.65 7.20 -14.25
N ARG A 11 5.55 7.38 -15.58
CA ARG A 11 5.30 6.25 -16.49
C ARG A 11 6.46 5.27 -16.50
N ALA A 12 7.70 5.77 -16.49
CA ALA A 12 8.91 4.94 -16.49
C ALA A 12 9.07 4.12 -15.20
N SER A 13 8.53 4.58 -14.05
CA SER A 13 8.59 3.83 -12.80
C SER A 13 7.53 2.72 -12.68
N LEU A 14 6.43 2.78 -13.46
CA LEU A 14 5.33 1.81 -13.35
C LEU A 14 5.75 0.34 -13.51
N PRO A 15 6.59 -0.06 -14.48
CA PRO A 15 6.99 -1.46 -14.62
C PRO A 15 7.70 -2.00 -13.37
N ALA A 16 8.52 -1.17 -12.71
CA ALA A 16 9.19 -1.55 -11.48
C ALA A 16 8.19 -1.69 -10.31
N ALA A 17 7.25 -0.75 -10.19
CA ALA A 17 6.19 -0.81 -9.19
C ALA A 17 5.31 -2.05 -9.35
N VAL A 18 4.94 -2.40 -10.60
CA VAL A 18 4.15 -3.61 -10.90
C VAL A 18 4.91 -4.87 -10.51
N ARG A 19 6.22 -4.98 -10.80
CA ARG A 19 7.02 -6.15 -10.40
C ARG A 19 7.16 -6.29 -8.88
N LEU A 20 7.26 -5.17 -8.17
CA LEU A 20 7.29 -5.17 -6.70
C LEU A 20 5.93 -5.63 -6.15
N LEU A 21 4.85 -5.02 -6.63
CA LEU A 21 3.49 -5.35 -6.20
C LEU A 21 3.09 -6.78 -6.59
N SER A 22 3.63 -7.34 -7.67
CA SER A 22 3.42 -8.75 -8.04
C SER A 22 4.29 -9.74 -7.26
N MET A 23 5.15 -9.26 -6.35
CA MET A 23 6.15 -10.04 -5.62
C MET A 23 7.14 -10.81 -6.50
N GLN A 24 7.27 -10.45 -7.79
CA GLN A 24 8.20 -11.07 -8.74
C GLN A 24 9.65 -10.56 -8.58
N CYS A 25 9.87 -9.52 -7.75
CA CYS A 25 11.18 -8.95 -7.44
C CYS A 25 11.83 -9.51 -6.16
N ALA A 26 11.55 -10.76 -5.79
CA ALA A 26 12.04 -11.38 -4.54
C ALA A 26 13.58 -11.46 -4.39
N ARG A 27 14.38 -11.20 -5.43
CA ARG A 27 15.86 -11.31 -5.39
C ARG A 27 16.55 -10.38 -4.39
N HIS A 28 15.89 -9.31 -3.94
CA HIS A 28 16.43 -8.38 -2.94
C HIS A 28 15.68 -8.41 -1.61
N LEU A 29 14.69 -9.29 -1.47
CA LEU A 29 13.94 -9.43 -0.22
C LEU A 29 14.51 -10.63 0.56
N PRO A 30 14.66 -10.51 1.89
CA PRO A 30 14.96 -11.66 2.73
C PRO A 30 13.95 -12.79 2.51
N ALA A 31 14.42 -14.03 2.57
CA ALA A 31 13.53 -15.20 2.50
C ALA A 31 12.45 -15.11 3.59
N GLY A 32 11.21 -15.44 3.23
CA GLY A 32 10.05 -15.32 4.13
C GLY A 32 9.42 -13.93 4.22
N THR A 33 9.87 -12.95 3.42
CA THR A 33 9.19 -11.65 3.33
C THR A 33 7.78 -11.84 2.78
N LEU A 34 6.78 -11.47 3.59
CA LEU A 34 5.39 -11.42 3.17
C LEU A 34 5.10 -10.13 2.41
N GLY A 35 4.25 -10.21 1.39
CA GLY A 35 3.79 -9.06 0.62
C GLY A 35 2.30 -8.86 0.72
N ASN A 36 1.84 -7.63 0.46
CA ASN A 36 0.46 -7.34 0.10
C ASN A 36 -0.58 -7.90 1.09
N ALA A 37 -1.52 -8.72 0.58
CA ALA A 37 -2.60 -9.32 1.37
C ALA A 37 -2.07 -10.25 2.47
N GLU A 38 -1.03 -11.04 2.19
CA GLU A 38 -0.43 -11.94 3.18
C GLU A 38 0.23 -11.14 4.31
N ALA A 39 0.91 -10.03 3.97
CA ALA A 39 1.47 -9.13 4.98
C ALA A 39 0.39 -8.42 5.81
N ALA A 40 -0.71 -8.00 5.18
CA ALA A 40 -1.83 -7.38 5.87
C ALA A 40 -2.52 -8.36 6.83
N GLU A 41 -2.73 -9.61 6.41
CA GLU A 41 -3.31 -10.66 7.26
C GLU A 41 -2.38 -11.04 8.40
N ALA A 42 -1.08 -11.21 8.13
CA ALA A 42 -0.11 -11.51 9.19
C ALA A 42 -0.04 -10.40 10.24
N LEU A 43 -0.05 -9.13 9.82
CA LEU A 43 -0.11 -8.01 10.75
C LEU A 43 -1.43 -7.97 11.53
N ALA A 44 -2.55 -8.34 10.89
CA ALA A 44 -3.84 -8.43 11.56
C ALA A 44 -3.80 -9.53 12.65
N ALA A 45 -3.26 -10.70 12.35
CA ALA A 45 -3.07 -11.78 13.31
C ALA A 45 -2.16 -11.37 14.48
N MET A 46 -1.06 -10.65 14.21
CA MET A 46 -0.18 -10.12 15.28
C MET A 46 -0.90 -9.16 16.23
N ILE A 47 -1.82 -8.35 15.71
CA ILE A 47 -2.62 -7.43 16.54
C ILE A 47 -3.70 -8.21 17.31
N GLU A 48 -4.33 -9.19 16.67
CA GLU A 48 -5.35 -10.08 17.26
C GLU A 48 -4.79 -10.92 18.43
N ASP A 49 -3.55 -11.40 18.30
CA ASP A 49 -2.84 -12.14 19.35
C ASP A 49 -2.28 -11.25 20.48
N GLY A 50 -2.43 -9.93 20.36
CA GLY A 50 -1.97 -8.94 21.32
C GLY A 50 -0.98 -7.95 20.72
N CYS A 51 -1.45 -6.73 20.46
CA CYS A 51 -0.61 -5.65 19.93
C CYS A 51 0.23 -5.01 21.03
N GLY A 52 1.44 -5.54 21.25
CA GLY A 52 2.39 -5.03 22.23
C GLY A 52 2.85 -3.59 21.95
N ASP A 53 3.32 -2.90 22.99
CA ASP A 53 3.62 -1.46 22.98
C ASP A 53 4.61 -1.03 21.89
N ASP A 54 5.65 -1.84 21.62
CA ASP A 54 6.63 -1.55 20.59
C ASP A 54 6.02 -1.58 19.18
N LEU A 55 5.20 -2.60 18.90
CA LEU A 55 4.48 -2.72 17.62
C LEU A 55 3.49 -1.56 17.48
N ARG A 56 2.69 -1.32 18.51
CA ARG A 56 1.71 -0.24 18.55
C ARG A 56 2.37 1.11 18.32
N GLY A 57 3.43 1.41 19.06
CA GLY A 57 4.21 2.64 18.93
C GLY A 57 4.79 2.82 17.53
N HIS A 58 5.37 1.75 16.96
CA HIS A 58 5.88 1.79 15.59
C HIS A 58 4.78 2.09 14.56
N LEU A 59 3.61 1.45 14.69
CA LEU A 59 2.48 1.68 13.79
C LEU A 59 1.97 3.12 13.89
N ILE A 60 1.70 3.60 15.11
CA ILE A 60 1.13 4.92 15.40
C ILE A 60 2.06 6.07 15.02
N HIS A 61 3.36 5.95 15.31
CA HIS A 61 4.29 7.06 15.17
C HIS A 61 4.99 7.07 13.81
N PHE A 62 5.04 5.94 13.11
CA PHE A 62 5.79 5.82 11.86
C PHE A 62 4.97 5.19 10.74
N ALA A 63 4.66 3.89 10.84
CA ALA A 63 4.24 3.11 9.67
C ALA A 63 2.94 3.63 9.03
N ILE A 64 1.94 3.97 9.84
CA ILE A 64 0.65 4.47 9.36
C ILE A 64 0.77 5.83 8.69
N ARG A 65 1.47 6.76 9.33
CA ARG A 65 1.62 8.13 8.81
C ARG A 65 2.37 8.14 7.48
N VAL A 66 3.50 7.42 7.44
CA VAL A 66 4.32 7.33 6.23
C VAL A 66 3.60 6.54 5.14
N GLY A 67 2.96 5.42 5.49
CA GLY A 67 2.20 4.59 4.56
C GLY A 67 1.06 5.35 3.92
N ALA A 68 0.20 5.99 4.71
CA ALA A 68 -0.95 6.76 4.22
C ALA A 68 -0.51 7.92 3.32
N ARG A 69 0.53 8.67 3.71
CA ARG A 69 1.07 9.75 2.88
C ARG A 69 1.60 9.25 1.54
N ARG A 70 2.42 8.20 1.54
CA ARG A 70 2.98 7.62 0.29
C ARG A 70 1.90 7.09 -0.64
N LEU A 71 0.84 6.49 -0.09
CA LEU A 71 -0.30 6.03 -0.89
C LEU A 71 -1.10 7.19 -1.48
N ALA A 72 -1.30 8.27 -0.71
CA ALA A 72 -1.93 9.49 -1.22
C ALA A 72 -1.11 10.14 -2.35
N ASP A 73 0.22 10.23 -2.17
CA ASP A 73 1.12 10.76 -3.21
C ASP A 73 1.09 9.87 -4.46
N ALA A 74 1.11 8.54 -4.29
CA ALA A 74 0.96 7.59 -5.40
C ALA A 74 -0.37 7.77 -6.13
N ALA A 75 -1.47 7.97 -5.41
CA ALA A 75 -2.78 8.24 -6.01
C ALA A 75 -2.76 9.52 -6.87
N THR A 76 -2.14 10.60 -6.38
CA THR A 76 -1.96 11.84 -7.13
C THR A 76 -1.12 11.63 -8.39
N CYS A 77 0.03 10.94 -8.27
CA CYS A 77 0.89 10.64 -9.42
C CYS A 77 0.16 9.80 -10.48
N LEU A 78 -0.56 8.76 -10.06
CA LEU A 78 -1.36 7.90 -10.95
C LEU A 78 -2.47 8.69 -11.67
N ALA A 79 -3.14 9.61 -10.98
CA ALA A 79 -4.14 10.47 -11.59
C ALA A 79 -3.55 11.37 -12.67
N ARG A 80 -2.38 11.98 -12.42
CA ARG A 80 -1.69 12.85 -13.38
C ARG A 80 -1.33 12.15 -14.69
N ILE A 81 -1.00 10.86 -14.65
CA ILE A 81 -0.68 10.07 -15.85
C ILE A 81 -1.89 9.33 -16.46
N GLY A 82 -3.12 9.70 -16.06
CA GLY A 82 -4.36 9.14 -16.62
C GLY A 82 -4.72 7.74 -16.11
N ARG A 83 -4.09 7.25 -15.03
CA ARG A 83 -4.36 5.93 -14.45
C ARG A 83 -5.46 6.00 -13.37
N GLY A 84 -6.62 6.56 -13.73
CA GLY A 84 -7.70 6.88 -12.78
C GLY A 84 -8.20 5.68 -11.96
N GLY A 85 -8.27 4.49 -12.54
CA GLY A 85 -8.63 3.26 -11.83
C GLY A 85 -7.67 2.92 -10.69
N ALA A 86 -6.37 2.92 -10.99
CA ALA A 86 -5.32 2.68 -10.00
C ALA A 86 -5.22 3.81 -8.97
N ALA A 87 -5.38 5.07 -9.40
CA ALA A 87 -5.37 6.23 -8.52
C ALA A 87 -6.46 6.14 -7.43
N ARG A 88 -7.68 5.75 -7.81
CA ARG A 88 -8.79 5.58 -6.86
C ARG A 88 -8.51 4.47 -5.84
N ILE A 89 -7.94 3.34 -6.28
CA ILE A 89 -7.60 2.23 -5.38
C ILE A 89 -6.47 2.62 -4.42
N ALA A 90 -5.43 3.32 -4.91
CA ALA A 90 -4.37 3.84 -4.04
C ALA A 90 -4.91 4.85 -3.01
N SER A 91 -5.88 5.69 -3.40
CA SER A 91 -6.58 6.59 -2.47
C SER A 91 -7.40 5.84 -1.41
N GLU A 92 -8.12 4.79 -1.81
CA GLU A 92 -8.83 3.88 -0.88
C GLU A 92 -7.86 3.23 0.12
N GLN A 93 -6.70 2.76 -0.35
CA GLN A 93 -5.64 2.23 0.51
C GLN A 93 -5.09 3.28 1.47
N ALA A 94 -4.86 4.52 1.01
CA ALA A 94 -4.40 5.62 1.86
C ALA A 94 -5.39 5.90 3.00
N GLN A 95 -6.69 5.86 2.70
CA GLN A 95 -7.75 6.04 3.69
C GLN A 95 -7.79 4.89 4.70
N LEU A 96 -7.73 3.63 4.24
CA LEU A 96 -7.71 2.46 5.12
C LEU A 96 -6.48 2.47 6.04
N VAL A 97 -5.30 2.77 5.51
CA VAL A 97 -4.07 2.85 6.31
C VAL A 97 -4.17 4.01 7.29
N GLY A 98 -4.58 5.20 6.84
CA GLY A 98 -4.75 6.36 7.69
C GLY A 98 -5.77 6.15 8.81
N SER A 99 -6.87 5.42 8.54
CA SER A 99 -7.91 5.15 9.53
C SER A 99 -7.45 4.24 10.66
N LEU A 100 -6.33 3.50 10.51
CA LEU A 100 -5.74 2.70 11.59
C LEU A 100 -5.20 3.55 12.74
N GLN A 101 -4.89 4.83 12.50
CA GLN A 101 -4.28 5.71 13.51
C GLN A 101 -5.15 5.80 14.77
N TYR A 102 -6.45 6.06 14.61
CA TYR A 102 -7.38 6.19 15.73
C TYR A 102 -7.53 4.89 16.53
N PRO A 103 -8.00 3.76 15.97
CA PRO A 103 -8.24 2.54 16.73
C PRO A 103 -6.99 2.05 17.45
N LEU A 104 -5.80 2.16 16.86
CA LEU A 104 -4.57 1.77 17.56
C LEU A 104 -4.20 2.70 18.70
N THR A 105 -4.51 4.00 18.60
CA THR A 105 -4.24 5.00 19.66
C THR A 105 -5.17 4.81 20.86
N VAL A 106 -6.41 4.39 20.63
CA VAL A 106 -7.40 4.12 21.68
C VAL A 106 -7.57 2.62 21.98
N GLU A 107 -6.61 1.80 21.55
CA GLU A 107 -6.54 0.35 21.82
C GLU A 107 -7.78 -0.47 21.38
N ARG A 108 -8.42 -0.05 20.30
CA ARG A 108 -9.54 -0.76 19.64
C ARG A 108 -8.99 -1.72 18.59
N ASP A 109 -8.29 -2.74 19.06
CA ASP A 109 -7.52 -3.66 18.21
C ASP A 109 -8.41 -4.43 17.22
N GLU A 110 -9.62 -4.85 17.61
CA GLU A 110 -10.59 -5.49 16.72
C GLU A 110 -10.91 -4.63 15.48
N GLU A 111 -11.02 -3.32 15.64
CA GLU A 111 -11.28 -2.38 14.53
C GLU A 111 -10.06 -2.24 13.61
N ALA A 112 -8.85 -2.29 14.19
CA ALA A 112 -7.60 -2.28 13.42
C ALA A 112 -7.44 -3.56 12.60
N VAL A 113 -7.72 -4.72 13.21
CA VAL A 113 -7.73 -6.05 12.55
C VAL A 113 -8.71 -6.05 11.38
N ALA A 114 -9.96 -5.62 11.61
CA ALA A 114 -10.97 -5.55 10.54
C ALA A 114 -10.53 -4.64 9.38
N THR A 115 -9.86 -3.53 9.68
CA THR A 115 -9.33 -2.61 8.67
C THR A 115 -8.19 -3.23 7.86
N LEU A 116 -7.27 -3.95 8.49
CA LEU A 116 -6.19 -4.67 7.81
C LEU A 116 -6.72 -5.79 6.89
N ARG A 117 -7.70 -6.55 7.37
CA ARG A 117 -8.39 -7.57 6.57
C ARG A 117 -9.10 -6.98 5.35
N ARG A 118 -9.66 -5.77 5.47
CA ARG A 118 -10.21 -5.01 4.33
C ARG A 118 -9.13 -4.48 3.38
N LEU A 119 -7.95 -4.12 3.91
CA LEU A 119 -6.83 -3.64 3.11
C LEU A 119 -6.26 -4.74 2.21
N GLY A 120 -6.12 -5.98 2.69
CA GLY A 120 -5.46 -7.07 1.96
C GLY A 120 -5.92 -7.25 0.50
N PRO A 121 -7.23 -7.43 0.22
CA PRO A 121 -7.75 -7.60 -1.13
C PRO A 121 -7.49 -6.42 -2.09
N THR A 122 -7.26 -5.22 -1.56
CA THR A 122 -7.02 -4.01 -2.39
C THR A 122 -5.71 -4.07 -3.15
N TYR A 123 -4.70 -4.80 -2.67
CA TYR A 123 -3.42 -4.93 -3.37
C TYR A 123 -3.55 -5.68 -4.69
N ALA A 124 -4.34 -6.76 -4.71
CA ALA A 124 -4.65 -7.49 -5.95
C ALA A 124 -5.44 -6.62 -6.93
N ARG A 125 -6.42 -5.85 -6.42
CA ARG A 125 -7.19 -4.88 -7.22
C ARG A 125 -6.27 -3.81 -7.84
N LEU A 126 -5.33 -3.28 -7.07
CA LEU A 126 -4.37 -2.28 -7.55
C LEU A 126 -3.47 -2.88 -8.64
N LEU A 127 -2.97 -4.11 -8.44
CA LEU A 127 -2.12 -4.79 -9.41
C LEU A 127 -2.84 -4.98 -10.75
N ALA A 128 -4.08 -5.48 -10.71
CA ALA A 128 -4.90 -5.64 -11.90
C ALA A 128 -5.11 -4.30 -12.62
N ALA A 129 -5.50 -3.25 -11.90
CA ALA A 129 -5.71 -1.92 -12.47
C ALA A 129 -4.45 -1.31 -13.12
N LEU A 130 -3.27 -1.59 -12.56
CA LEU A 130 -2.00 -1.15 -13.15
C LEU A 130 -1.62 -1.95 -14.41
N GLN A 131 -2.00 -3.22 -14.47
CA GLN A 131 -1.72 -4.10 -15.61
C GLN A 131 -2.69 -3.89 -16.78
N ASP A 132 -3.98 -3.70 -16.52
CA ASP A 132 -5.00 -3.52 -17.55
C ASP A 132 -4.75 -2.26 -18.38
N ALA A 133 -4.35 -1.18 -17.71
CA ALA A 133 -3.98 0.07 -18.35
C ALA A 133 -2.69 -0.04 -19.21
N GLY A 134 -1.93 -1.12 -19.05
CA GLY A 134 -0.76 -1.47 -19.87
C GLY A 134 -1.10 -2.24 -21.15
N ARG A 135 -2.31 -2.83 -21.24
CA ARG A 135 -2.75 -3.67 -22.38
C ARG A 135 -3.52 -2.90 -23.46
N GLU A 136 -3.94 -1.67 -23.21
CA GLU A 136 -4.64 -0.79 -24.16
C GLU A 136 -3.68 -0.03 -25.11
N ARG A 137 -2.54 -0.62 -25.48
CA ARG A 137 -1.59 -0.06 -26.44
C ARG A 137 -1.20 -1.06 -27.50
#